data_AF-A0A928K527-F1
#
_entry.id   AF-A0A928K527-F1
#
_cell.length_a   1.000
_cell.length_b   1.000
_cell.length_c   1.000
_cell.angle_alpha   90.00
_cell.angle_beta   90.00
_cell.angle_gamma   90.00
#
_symmetry.space_group_name_H-M   'P 1'
#
loop_
_entity.id
_entity.type
_entity.pdbx_description
1 polymer ?
#
loop_
_entity_poly.entity_id
_entity_poly.type
_entity_poly.pdbx_seq_one_letter_code
_entity_poly.pdbx_strand_id
1 'polypeptide(L)'
;MKRTEISAIYADPQAFADKEITVAGWARTIRDSKALGFIDLNDGSCFKGVQIVFEAEKVANYKEIAAQNVGVALSVTGTLLLTPESKQPFEINATAINVEGASAPEYPLQKKRHSLEYLRTVAHLRPRTNTFSAAFRVRSAAAYAIHSFFNSRGFVYAHTPLITGSDC
;
A
#
# COMPACT_ATOMS: atom_id res chain seq x y z
N MET A 1 -6.22 -15.16 6.78
CA MET A 1 -6.92 -14.85 5.51
C MET A 1 -5.91 -14.96 4.36
N LYS A 2 -6.26 -15.63 3.25
CA LYS A 2 -5.41 -15.65 2.04
C LYS A 2 -5.70 -14.37 1.25
N ARG A 3 -4.71 -13.48 1.11
CA ARG A 3 -4.84 -12.23 0.34
C ARG A 3 -3.99 -12.28 -0.92
N THR A 4 -4.40 -11.54 -1.94
CA THR A 4 -3.62 -11.25 -3.15
C THR A 4 -2.88 -9.94 -2.94
N GLU A 5 -1.57 -9.91 -3.18
CA GLU A 5 -0.79 -8.66 -3.16
C GLU A 5 -1.10 -7.80 -4.38
N ILE A 6 -1.16 -6.49 -4.19
CA ILE A 6 -1.41 -5.53 -5.28
C ILE A 6 -0.29 -5.60 -6.34
N SER A 7 0.96 -5.85 -5.91
CA SER A 7 2.11 -6.09 -6.79
C SER A 7 1.88 -7.25 -7.77
N ALA A 8 1.28 -8.35 -7.30
CA ALA A 8 1.02 -9.54 -8.12
C ALA A 8 -0.05 -9.24 -9.17
N ILE A 9 -1.07 -8.46 -8.82
CA ILE A 9 -2.10 -8.01 -9.77
C ILE A 9 -1.47 -7.14 -10.86
N TYR A 10 -0.58 -6.21 -10.50
CA TYR A 10 0.12 -5.39 -11.49
C TYR A 10 1.09 -6.18 -12.37
N ALA A 11 1.61 -7.31 -11.89
CA ALA A 11 2.52 -8.16 -12.66
C ALA A 11 1.76 -8.95 -13.74
N ASP A 12 0.55 -9.41 -13.44
CA ASP A 12 -0.30 -10.14 -14.39
C ASP A 12 -1.79 -9.87 -14.15
N PRO A 13 -2.33 -8.73 -14.65
CA PRO A 13 -3.75 -8.39 -14.43
C PRO A 13 -4.71 -9.39 -15.07
N GLN A 14 -4.32 -9.99 -16.20
CA GLN A 14 -5.16 -10.91 -16.97
C GLN A 14 -5.42 -12.21 -16.20
N ALA A 15 -4.44 -12.68 -15.42
CA ALA A 15 -4.64 -13.85 -14.55
C ALA A 15 -5.72 -13.65 -13.48
N PHE A 16 -6.06 -12.40 -13.14
CA PHE A 16 -7.05 -12.07 -12.12
C PHE A 16 -8.35 -11.48 -12.70
N ALA A 17 -8.42 -11.21 -14.01
CA ALA A 17 -9.59 -10.63 -14.65
C ALA A 17 -10.85 -11.48 -14.40
N ASP A 18 -11.95 -10.80 -14.05
CA ASP A 18 -13.26 -11.38 -13.74
C ASP A 18 -13.26 -12.40 -12.59
N LYS A 19 -12.17 -12.47 -11.81
CA LYS A 19 -12.07 -13.34 -10.63
C LYS A 19 -12.35 -12.55 -9.37
N GLU A 20 -12.99 -13.24 -8.43
CA GLU A 20 -13.09 -12.76 -7.06
C GLU A 20 -11.74 -12.90 -6.36
N ILE A 21 -11.24 -11.78 -5.83
CA ILE A 21 -9.98 -11.70 -5.11
C ILE A 21 -10.17 -10.94 -3.80
N THR A 22 -9.32 -11.24 -2.83
CA THR A 22 -9.25 -10.47 -1.59
C THR A 22 -7.94 -9.70 -1.50
N VAL A 23 -8.01 -8.38 -1.41
CA VAL A 23 -6.87 -7.49 -1.18
C VAL A 23 -6.97 -6.88 0.22
N ALA A 24 -5.83 -6.54 0.83
CA ALA A 24 -5.82 -5.88 2.13
C ALA A 24 -4.70 -4.86 2.23
N GLY A 25 -5.00 -3.70 2.81
CA GLY A 25 -4.05 -2.59 2.90
C GLY A 25 -4.62 -1.40 3.65
N TRP A 26 -4.00 -0.23 3.46
CA TRP A 26 -4.43 1.02 4.06
C TRP A 26 -5.07 1.93 3.01
N ALA A 27 -6.21 2.51 3.35
CA ALA A 27 -6.87 3.49 2.49
C ALA A 27 -6.06 4.79 2.47
N ARG A 28 -5.53 5.15 1.29
CA ARG A 28 -4.89 6.45 1.05
C ARG A 28 -5.92 7.55 0.90
N THR A 29 -7.06 7.21 0.30
CA THR A 29 -8.21 8.10 0.14
C THR A 29 -9.49 7.28 0.14
N ILE A 30 -10.55 7.84 0.71
CA ILE A 30 -11.92 7.33 0.62
C ILE A 30 -12.77 8.49 0.08
N ARG A 31 -13.58 8.24 -0.93
CA ARG A 31 -14.48 9.23 -1.54
C ARG A 31 -15.87 8.63 -1.65
N ASP A 32 -16.85 9.33 -1.11
CA ASP A 32 -18.27 9.00 -1.26
C ASP A 32 -18.89 9.84 -2.39
N SER A 33 -19.63 9.19 -3.28
CA SER A 33 -20.41 9.79 -4.36
C SER A 33 -21.87 9.31 -4.30
N LYS A 34 -22.45 9.30 -3.09
CA LYS A 34 -23.83 8.92 -2.74
C LYS A 34 -24.12 7.42 -2.87
N ALA A 35 -24.17 6.91 -4.10
CA ALA A 35 -24.47 5.51 -4.38
C ALA A 35 -23.20 4.69 -4.68
N LEU A 36 -22.13 5.38 -5.05
CA LEU A 36 -20.81 4.83 -5.40
C LEU A 36 -19.76 5.42 -4.48
N GLY A 37 -18.87 4.57 -3.99
CA GLY A 37 -17.69 4.95 -3.23
C GLY A 37 -16.42 4.49 -3.93
N PHE A 38 -15.34 5.24 -3.73
CA PHE A 38 -14.02 4.94 -4.27
C PHE A 38 -12.96 4.94 -3.17
N ILE A 39 -12.19 3.85 -3.06
CA ILE A 39 -11.04 3.75 -2.17
C ILE A 39 -9.77 3.62 -3.01
N ASP A 40 -8.77 4.43 -2.70
CA ASP A 40 -7.38 4.16 -3.15
C ASP A 40 -6.70 3.33 -2.06
N LEU A 41 -6.58 2.03 -2.29
CA LEU A 41 -6.02 1.08 -1.32
C LEU A 41 -4.56 0.76 -1.67
N ASN A 42 -3.67 0.77 -0.67
CA ASN A 42 -2.28 0.39 -0.88
C ASN A 42 -1.79 -0.52 0.25
N ASP A 43 -1.13 -1.60 -0.11
CA ASP A 43 -0.64 -2.65 0.80
C ASP A 43 0.87 -2.57 1.05
N GLY A 44 1.57 -1.63 0.40
CA GLY A 44 3.02 -1.52 0.47
C GLY A 44 3.78 -2.57 -0.33
N SER A 45 3.14 -3.42 -1.13
CA SER A 45 3.82 -4.37 -2.01
C SER A 45 4.44 -3.69 -3.24
N CYS A 46 3.77 -2.69 -3.81
CA CYS A 46 4.27 -1.84 -4.89
C CYS A 46 3.99 -0.35 -4.65
N PHE A 47 4.50 0.51 -5.54
CA PHE A 47 4.32 1.96 -5.42
C PHE A 47 2.88 2.41 -5.70
N LYS A 48 2.20 1.73 -6.63
CA LYS A 48 0.83 2.05 -7.04
C LYS A 48 -0.18 1.50 -6.03
N GLY A 49 -1.26 2.23 -5.78
CA GLY A 49 -2.45 1.69 -5.11
C GLY A 49 -3.37 1.00 -6.11
N VAL A 50 -4.43 0.37 -5.62
CA VAL A 50 -5.53 -0.17 -6.42
C VAL A 50 -6.81 0.59 -6.11
N GLN A 51 -7.58 0.92 -7.15
CA GLN A 51 -8.92 1.48 -6.99
C GLN A 51 -9.90 0.38 -6.59
N ILE A 52 -10.57 0.59 -5.48
CA ILE A 52 -11.74 -0.17 -5.07
C ILE A 52 -12.97 0.68 -5.37
N VAL A 53 -13.93 0.11 -6.09
CA VAL A 53 -15.26 0.67 -6.28
C VAL A 53 -16.22 -0.11 -5.38
N PHE A 54 -17.01 0.58 -4.59
CA PHE A 54 -18.00 -0.04 -3.73
C PHE A 54 -19.35 0.64 -3.87
N GLU A 55 -20.42 -0.15 -3.92
CA GLU A 55 -21.78 0.32 -4.22
C GLU A 55 -22.67 0.13 -3.00
N ALA A 56 -23.55 1.10 -2.75
CA ALA A 56 -24.49 1.03 -1.62
C ALA A 56 -25.45 -0.18 -1.70
N GLU A 57 -25.75 -0.64 -2.93
CA GLU A 57 -26.61 -1.81 -3.16
C GLU A 57 -25.90 -3.15 -2.95
N LYS A 58 -24.57 -3.19 -3.08
CA LYS A 58 -23.78 -4.44 -2.99
C LYS A 58 -23.10 -4.63 -1.64
N VAL A 59 -22.64 -3.53 -1.02
CA VAL A 59 -21.87 -3.57 0.22
C VAL A 59 -22.76 -3.19 1.39
N ALA A 60 -23.09 -4.17 2.23
CA ALA A 60 -24.04 -4.01 3.35
C ALA A 60 -23.65 -2.89 4.33
N ASN A 61 -22.35 -2.70 4.57
CA ASN A 61 -21.79 -1.69 5.47
C ASN A 61 -21.30 -0.42 4.73
N TYR A 62 -21.86 -0.09 3.56
CA TYR A 62 -21.45 1.08 2.75
C TYR A 62 -21.26 2.37 3.56
N LYS A 63 -22.26 2.73 4.39
CA LYS A 63 -22.23 3.97 5.19
C LYS A 63 -21.10 3.97 6.22
N GLU A 64 -20.79 2.81 6.80
CA GLU A 64 -19.67 2.66 7.73
C GLU A 64 -18.34 2.88 7.01
N ILE A 65 -18.16 2.24 5.86
CA ILE A 65 -16.93 2.34 5.05
C ILE A 65 -16.74 3.75 4.51
N ALA A 66 -17.80 4.39 4.02
CA ALA A 66 -17.77 5.77 3.52
C ALA A 66 -17.41 6.78 4.61
N ALA A 67 -17.70 6.48 5.88
CA ALA A 67 -17.38 7.33 7.03
C ALA A 67 -15.97 7.09 7.60
N GLN A 68 -15.20 6.12 7.07
CA GLN A 68 -13.86 5.84 7.57
C GLN A 68 -12.85 6.95 7.24
N ASN A 69 -11.84 7.10 8.10
CA ASN A 69 -10.76 8.06 7.92
C ASN A 69 -9.64 7.53 7.02
N VAL A 70 -8.87 8.45 6.42
CA VAL A 70 -7.60 8.10 5.75
C VAL A 70 -6.70 7.33 6.71
N GLY A 71 -6.03 6.29 6.20
CA GLY A 71 -5.16 5.43 6.99
C GLY A 71 -5.88 4.26 7.67
N VAL A 72 -7.20 4.09 7.49
CA VAL A 72 -7.92 2.89 7.92
C VAL A 72 -7.34 1.65 7.24
N ALA A 73 -7.19 0.56 7.99
CA ALA A 73 -6.81 -0.74 7.46
C ALA A 73 -8.07 -1.51 7.04
N LEU A 74 -8.09 -1.98 5.81
CA LEU A 74 -9.23 -2.65 5.19
C LEU A 74 -8.82 -4.00 4.60
N SER A 75 -9.70 -4.98 4.70
CA SER A 75 -9.73 -6.13 3.80
C SER A 75 -10.93 -5.98 2.86
N VAL A 76 -10.70 -6.19 1.57
CA VAL A 76 -11.69 -6.01 0.51
C VAL A 76 -11.73 -7.27 -0.32
N THR A 77 -12.89 -7.90 -0.39
CA THR A 77 -13.20 -8.96 -1.35
C THR A 77 -14.04 -8.36 -2.47
N GLY A 78 -13.69 -8.68 -3.71
CA GLY A 78 -14.39 -8.16 -4.87
C GLY A 78 -13.91 -8.76 -6.18
N THR A 79 -14.60 -8.44 -7.26
CA THR A 79 -14.23 -8.89 -8.61
C THR A 79 -13.27 -7.89 -9.24
N LEU A 80 -12.16 -8.36 -9.80
CA LEU A 80 -11.25 -7.51 -10.55
C LEU A 80 -11.77 -7.29 -11.97
N LEU A 81 -11.93 -6.03 -12.36
CA LEU A 81 -12.33 -5.62 -13.69
C LEU A 81 -11.19 -4.87 -14.37
N LEU A 82 -10.87 -5.27 -15.59
CA LEU A 82 -9.92 -4.54 -16.42
C LEU A 82 -10.59 -3.28 -16.98
N THR A 83 -9.87 -2.17 -16.92
CA THR A 83 -10.31 -0.87 -17.41
C THR A 83 -9.19 -0.23 -18.26
N PRO A 84 -8.81 -0.86 -19.39
CA PRO A 84 -7.62 -0.45 -20.16
C PRO A 84 -7.69 0.98 -20.71
N GLU A 85 -8.91 1.48 -20.96
CA GLU A 85 -9.17 2.84 -21.44
C GLU A 85 -9.19 3.90 -20.31
N SER A 86 -9.13 3.46 -19.05
CA SER A 86 -9.14 4.33 -17.87
C SER A 86 -7.73 4.68 -17.41
N LYS A 87 -7.61 5.74 -16.61
CA LYS A 87 -6.34 6.16 -16.01
C LYS A 87 -5.69 5.07 -15.15
N GLN A 88 -6.50 4.24 -14.50
CA GLN A 88 -6.04 3.02 -13.87
C GLN A 88 -6.41 1.85 -14.79
N PRO A 89 -5.51 0.87 -14.99
CA PRO A 89 -5.70 -0.22 -15.96
C PRO A 89 -6.71 -1.28 -15.48
N PHE A 90 -7.08 -1.26 -14.21
CA PHE A 90 -8.05 -2.15 -13.59
C PHE A 90 -8.57 -1.52 -12.29
N GLU A 91 -9.69 -2.05 -11.80
CA GLU A 91 -10.28 -1.73 -10.51
C GLU A 91 -10.91 -2.98 -9.89
N ILE A 92 -11.23 -2.92 -8.60
CA ILE A 92 -11.88 -4.02 -7.88
C ILE A 92 -13.27 -3.54 -7.46
N ASN A 93 -14.30 -4.21 -7.97
CA ASN A 93 -15.68 -3.99 -7.53
C ASN A 93 -15.93 -4.81 -6.27
N ALA A 94 -16.02 -4.13 -5.14
CA ALA A 94 -16.16 -4.75 -3.83
C ALA A 94 -17.52 -5.41 -3.65
N THR A 95 -17.49 -6.66 -3.15
CA THR A 95 -18.65 -7.40 -2.64
C THR A 95 -18.69 -7.39 -1.12
N ALA A 96 -17.52 -7.35 -0.46
CA ALA A 96 -17.41 -7.23 0.99
C ALA A 96 -16.19 -6.39 1.39
N ILE A 97 -16.35 -5.56 2.41
CA ILE A 97 -15.28 -4.74 2.98
C ILE A 97 -15.32 -4.86 4.50
N ASN A 98 -14.20 -5.26 5.10
CA ASN A 98 -14.06 -5.31 6.56
C ASN A 98 -13.02 -4.29 7.03
N VAL A 99 -13.30 -3.64 8.15
CA VAL A 99 -12.35 -2.77 8.84
C VAL A 99 -11.46 -3.61 9.74
N GLU A 100 -10.19 -3.74 9.37
CA GLU A 100 -9.18 -4.49 10.12
C GLU A 100 -8.53 -3.62 11.21
N GLY A 101 -8.60 -2.30 11.06
CA GLY A 101 -8.04 -1.35 12.01
C GLY A 101 -8.52 0.06 11.71
N ALA A 102 -9.27 0.63 12.65
CA ALA A 102 -9.77 1.99 12.56
C ALA A 102 -8.62 3.01 12.52
N SER A 103 -8.86 4.14 11.87
CA SER A 103 -7.94 5.29 11.86
C SER A 103 -8.56 6.46 12.59
N ALA A 104 -7.79 7.07 13.50
CA ALA A 104 -8.22 8.23 14.25
C ALA A 104 -8.32 9.48 13.32
N PRO A 105 -9.26 10.41 13.57
CA PRO A 105 -9.36 11.66 12.83
C PRO A 105 -8.05 12.47 12.81
N GLU A 106 -7.25 12.36 13.87
CA GLU A 106 -5.97 13.04 14.07
C GLU A 106 -4.81 12.39 13.28
N TYR A 107 -5.09 11.44 12.37
CA TYR A 107 -4.08 10.73 11.59
C TYR A 107 -3.13 11.73 10.89
N PRO A 108 -1.82 11.70 11.17
CA PRO A 108 -0.88 12.72 10.70
C PRO A 108 -0.75 12.83 9.17
N LEU A 109 -0.88 11.71 8.46
CA LEU A 109 -0.68 11.62 7.01
C LEU A 109 -1.97 11.89 6.23
N GLN A 110 -2.61 13.02 6.53
CA GLN A 110 -3.74 13.52 5.75
C GLN A 110 -3.36 13.70 4.28
N LYS A 111 -4.37 13.67 3.37
CA LYS A 111 -4.22 13.83 1.91
C LYS A 111 -3.83 15.26 1.52
N LYS A 112 -2.67 15.71 1.97
CA LYS A 112 -2.03 16.99 1.68
C LYS A 112 -0.53 16.79 1.57
N ARG A 113 0.16 17.78 1.00
CA ARG A 113 1.62 17.79 0.98
C ARG A 113 2.13 18.03 2.39
N HIS A 114 3.14 17.26 2.79
CA HIS A 114 3.87 17.41 4.04
C HIS A 114 5.33 17.77 3.73
N SER A 115 5.94 18.62 4.56
CA SER A 115 7.38 18.92 4.45
C SER A 115 8.22 17.73 4.93
N LEU A 116 9.49 17.66 4.52
CA LEU A 116 10.39 16.62 5.00
C LEU A 116 10.68 16.79 6.50
N GLU A 117 10.70 18.03 6.99
CA GLU A 117 10.86 18.40 8.40
C GLU A 117 9.73 17.81 9.24
N TYR A 118 8.47 17.99 8.80
CA TYR A 118 7.34 17.37 9.47
C TYR A 118 7.40 15.85 9.42
N LEU A 119 7.73 15.25 8.26
CA LEU A 119 7.84 13.80 8.15
C LEU A 119 8.94 13.19 9.04
N ARG A 120 9.94 13.97 9.46
CA ARG A 120 10.94 13.54 10.46
C ARG A 120 10.33 13.44 11.87
N THR A 121 9.33 14.26 12.23
CA THR A 121 8.68 14.19 13.55
C THR A 121 7.76 12.98 13.68
N VAL A 122 7.22 12.48 12.56
CA VAL A 122 6.40 11.26 12.49
C VAL A 122 7.12 10.12 11.77
N ALA A 123 8.40 9.89 12.11
CA ALA A 123 9.26 8.93 11.43
C ALA A 123 8.73 7.48 11.39
N HIS A 124 7.88 7.10 12.36
CA HIS A 124 7.21 5.80 12.39
C HIS A 124 6.10 5.65 11.34
N LEU A 125 5.50 6.77 10.87
CA LEU A 125 4.46 6.76 9.83
C LEU A 125 4.98 7.13 8.45
N ARG A 126 6.07 7.92 8.34
CA ARG A 126 6.59 8.40 7.05
C ARG A 126 6.83 7.30 5.99
N PRO A 127 7.17 6.01 6.30
CA PRO A 127 7.29 4.98 5.27
C PRO A 127 6.02 4.77 4.44
N ARG A 128 4.85 5.19 4.95
CA ARG A 128 3.56 5.13 4.23
C ARG A 128 3.36 6.26 3.22
N THR A 129 4.26 7.24 3.15
CA THR A 129 4.23 8.30 2.14
C THR A 129 4.95 7.89 0.86
N ASN A 130 4.58 8.48 -0.28
CA ASN A 130 5.21 8.16 -1.57
C ASN A 130 6.73 8.32 -1.56
N THR A 131 7.24 9.45 -1.07
CA THR A 131 8.68 9.76 -1.09
C THR A 131 9.49 8.74 -0.31
N PHE A 132 9.10 8.47 0.94
CA PHE A 132 9.85 7.54 1.77
C PHE A 132 9.60 6.07 1.40
N SER A 133 8.40 5.71 0.95
CA SER A 133 8.15 4.37 0.42
C SER A 133 9.06 4.07 -0.78
N ALA A 134 9.20 5.01 -1.72
CA ALA A 134 10.11 4.88 -2.85
C ALA A 134 11.58 4.81 -2.40
N ALA A 135 12.02 5.73 -1.53
CA ALA A 135 13.39 5.77 -1.04
C ALA A 135 13.79 4.46 -0.31
N PHE A 136 12.91 3.89 0.50
CA PHE A 136 13.20 2.65 1.21
C PHE A 136 13.23 1.42 0.29
N ARG A 137 12.41 1.38 -0.77
CA ARG A 137 12.51 0.33 -1.80
C ARG A 137 13.83 0.38 -2.55
N VAL A 138 14.24 1.58 -2.98
CA VAL A 138 15.54 1.78 -3.64
C VAL A 138 16.68 1.38 -2.70
N ARG A 139 16.64 1.80 -1.43
CA ARG A 139 17.62 1.40 -0.42
C ARG A 139 17.69 -0.12 -0.24
N SER A 140 16.54 -0.79 -0.20
CA SER A 140 16.47 -2.25 -0.07
C SER A 140 17.09 -2.96 -1.29
N ALA A 141 16.74 -2.54 -2.50
CA ALA A 141 17.30 -3.09 -3.73
C ALA A 141 18.82 -2.86 -3.84
N ALA A 142 19.28 -1.65 -3.46
CA ALA A 142 20.70 -1.31 -3.45
C ALA A 142 21.49 -2.18 -2.46
N ALA A 143 20.98 -2.36 -1.23
CA ALA A 143 21.60 -3.23 -0.24
C ALA A 143 21.71 -4.67 -0.75
N TYR A 144 20.63 -5.21 -1.31
CA TYR A 144 20.63 -6.55 -1.91
C TYR A 144 21.66 -6.68 -3.05
N ALA A 145 21.75 -5.68 -3.93
CA ALA A 145 22.69 -5.67 -5.04
C ALA A 145 24.16 -5.64 -4.57
N ILE A 146 24.48 -4.84 -3.53
CA ILE A 146 25.82 -4.78 -2.94
C ILE A 146 26.23 -6.15 -2.39
N HIS A 147 25.36 -6.80 -1.59
CA HIS A 147 25.65 -8.12 -1.05
C HIS A 147 25.79 -9.18 -2.16
N SER A 148 24.92 -9.15 -3.16
CA SER A 148 24.99 -10.07 -4.31
C SER A 148 26.28 -9.90 -5.11
N PHE A 149 26.74 -8.67 -5.32
CA PHE A 149 27.97 -8.36 -6.05
C PHE A 149 29.22 -8.95 -5.40
N PHE A 150 29.36 -8.78 -4.08
CA PHE A 150 30.51 -9.30 -3.33
C PHE A 150 30.44 -10.82 -3.18
N ASN A 151 29.26 -11.36 -2.86
CA ASN A 151 29.06 -12.81 -2.73
C ASN A 151 29.40 -13.56 -4.02
N SER A 152 28.96 -13.03 -5.18
CA SER A 152 29.27 -13.64 -6.50
C SER A 152 30.77 -13.61 -6.87
N ARG A 153 31.61 -12.92 -6.10
CA ARG A 153 33.08 -12.82 -6.29
C ARG A 153 33.87 -13.52 -5.19
N GLY A 154 33.22 -14.32 -4.35
CA GLY A 154 33.88 -15.07 -3.28
C GLY A 154 34.28 -14.23 -2.06
N PHE A 155 33.77 -13.00 -1.93
CA PHE A 155 33.97 -12.22 -0.71
C PHE A 155 33.10 -12.77 0.42
N VAL A 156 33.64 -12.75 1.64
CA VAL A 156 32.93 -13.13 2.86
C VAL A 156 32.38 -11.88 3.54
N TYR A 157 31.10 -11.90 3.91
CA TYR A 157 30.49 -10.81 4.68
C TYR A 157 30.90 -10.92 6.15
N ALA A 158 31.63 -9.92 6.65
CA ALA A 158 32.10 -9.86 8.03
C ALA A 158 31.46 -8.67 8.77
N HIS A 159 30.92 -8.91 9.97
CA HIS A 159 30.45 -7.87 10.87
C HIS A 159 31.59 -7.42 11.78
N THR A 160 32.08 -6.20 11.59
CA THR A 160 33.13 -5.60 12.42
C THR A 160 32.57 -5.03 13.73
N PRO A 161 33.40 -4.84 14.77
CA PRO A 161 32.97 -4.22 16.02
C PRO A 161 32.37 -2.83 15.80
N LEU A 162 31.24 -2.52 16.47
CA LEU A 162 30.62 -1.19 16.45
C LEU A 162 31.15 -0.27 17.56
N ILE A 163 31.53 -0.83 18.71
CA ILE A 163 32.14 -0.09 19.82
C ILE A 163 33.65 -0.23 19.69
N THR A 164 34.35 0.90 19.65
CA THR A 164 35.82 0.98 19.50
C THR A 164 36.38 2.02 20.45
N GLY A 165 37.61 1.78 20.94
CA GLY A 165 38.39 2.77 21.68
C GLY A 165 39.33 3.58 20.78
N SER A 166 39.26 3.37 19.47
CA SER A 166 40.07 4.04 18.45
C SER A 166 39.18 4.93 17.59
N ASP A 167 39.66 6.13 17.24
CA ASP A 167 38.94 7.12 16.41
C ASP A 167 39.03 6.82 14.88
N CYS A 168 39.61 5.67 14.51
CA CYS A 168 39.87 5.27 13.12
C CYS A 168 38.69 4.56 12.44
#